data_AF-A0A957KYT9-F1
#
_entry.id   AF-A0A957KYT9-F1
#
_cell.length_a   1.000
_cell.length_b   1.000
_cell.length_c   1.000
_cell.angle_alpha   90.00
_cell.angle_beta   90.00
_cell.angle_gamma   90.00
#
_symmetry.space_group_name_H-M   'P 1'
#
loop_
_entity.id
_entity.type
_entity.pdbx_description
1 polymer ?
#
loop_
_entity_poly.entity_id
_entity_poly.type
_entity_poly.pdbx_seq_one_letter_code
_entity_poly.pdbx_strand_id
1 'polypeptide(L)'
;MSNFDDEVLLACLDALEAGQDPDRILAQYPDQAEAIRPILLIERELSGLSLAPAAGAQARSETLFLAAAASMKAAAARPAGGLRWWQPLLAVL
;
A
#
# COMPACT_ATOMS: atom_id res chain seq x y z
N MET A 1 18.44 10.15 -15.62
CA MET A 1 19.22 10.82 -14.56
C MET A 1 18.33 11.88 -13.95
N SER A 2 18.24 11.92 -12.63
CA SER A 2 17.70 13.08 -11.90
C SER A 2 18.65 14.27 -12.12
N ASN A 3 18.11 15.48 -12.23
CA ASN A 3 18.88 16.71 -12.48
C ASN A 3 19.40 17.37 -11.18
N PHE A 4 19.56 16.60 -10.10
CA PHE A 4 20.01 17.06 -8.80
C PHE A 4 20.90 16.00 -8.15
N ASP A 5 21.78 16.42 -7.25
CA ASP A 5 22.68 15.55 -6.52
C ASP A 5 21.95 14.88 -5.35
N ASP A 6 22.15 13.57 -5.18
CA ASP A 6 21.47 12.80 -4.14
C ASP A 6 21.87 13.24 -2.73
N GLU A 7 23.12 13.68 -2.52
CA GLU A 7 23.59 14.20 -1.23
C GLU A 7 22.90 15.53 -0.86
N VAL A 8 22.65 16.39 -1.85
CA VAL A 8 21.94 17.66 -1.66
C VAL A 8 20.47 17.39 -1.33
N LEU A 9 19.84 16.43 -2.01
CA LEU A 9 18.48 16.03 -1.71
C LEU A 9 18.36 15.50 -0.27
N LEU A 10 19.25 14.61 0.16
CA LEU A 10 19.26 14.08 1.52
C LEU A 10 19.42 15.19 2.56
N ALA A 11 20.37 16.12 2.35
CA ALA A 11 20.56 17.25 3.25
C ALA A 11 19.31 18.16 3.33
N CYS A 12 18.61 18.37 2.20
CA CYS A 12 17.37 19.13 2.18
C CYS A 12 16.23 18.43 2.94
N LEU A 13 16.14 17.10 2.85
CA LEU A 13 15.13 16.30 3.56
C LEU A 13 15.40 16.30 5.07
N ASP A 14 16.65 16.11 5.49
CA ASP A 14 17.03 16.19 6.92
C ASP A 14 16.69 17.57 7.51
N ALA A 15 16.94 18.65 6.75
CA ALA A 15 16.61 20.00 7.17
C ALA A 15 15.08 20.23 7.26
N LEU A 16 14.32 19.63 6.34
CA LEU A 16 12.86 19.69 6.34
C LEU A 16 12.26 18.93 7.53
N GLU A 17 12.79 17.74 7.85
CA GLU A 17 12.40 16.95 9.02
C GLU A 17 12.74 17.67 10.33
N ALA A 18 13.86 18.41 10.36
CA ALA A 18 14.20 19.31 11.47
C ALA A 18 13.28 20.53 11.60
N GLY A 19 12.30 20.69 10.72
CA GLY A 19 11.29 21.75 10.75
C GLY A 19 11.75 23.06 10.11
N GLN A 20 12.79 23.05 9.28
CA GLN A 20 13.19 24.24 8.55
C GLN A 20 12.22 24.56 7.40
N ASP A 21 12.11 25.85 7.08
CA ASP A 21 11.26 26.32 5.99
C ASP A 21 11.83 25.90 4.61
N PRO A 22 11.00 25.33 3.70
CA PRO A 22 11.46 24.86 2.40
C PRO A 22 12.14 25.92 1.54
N ASP A 23 11.65 27.18 1.55
CA ASP A 23 12.26 28.24 0.75
C ASP A 23 13.63 28.62 1.32
N ARG A 24 13.80 28.56 2.65
CA ARG A 24 15.10 28.76 3.30
C ARG A 24 16.09 27.62 3.03
N ILE A 25 15.63 26.38 2.90
CA ILE A 25 16.45 25.23 2.52
C ILE A 25 16.91 25.40 1.07
N LEU A 26 15.98 25.66 0.15
CA LEU A 26 16.28 25.81 -1.28
C LEU A 26 17.19 27.00 -1.59
N ALA A 27 17.14 28.06 -0.79
CA ALA A 27 18.05 29.20 -0.91
C ALA A 27 19.54 28.84 -0.70
N GLN A 28 19.83 27.71 -0.03
CA GLN A 28 21.21 27.22 0.17
C GLN A 28 21.76 26.48 -1.07
N TYR A 29 20.87 26.03 -1.97
CA TYR A 29 21.20 25.24 -3.15
C TYR A 29 20.48 25.80 -4.39
N PRO A 30 20.73 27.06 -4.79
CA PRO A 30 19.97 27.75 -5.83
C PRO A 30 20.00 27.02 -7.18
N ASP A 31 21.12 26.40 -7.52
CA ASP A 31 21.31 25.70 -8.81
C ASP A 31 20.43 24.45 -8.95
N GLN A 32 20.03 23.85 -7.82
CA GLN A 32 19.22 22.63 -7.78
C GLN A 32 17.80 22.89 -7.26
N ALA A 33 17.51 24.14 -6.87
CA ALA A 33 16.28 24.50 -6.19
C ALA A 33 15.03 24.19 -7.02
N GLU A 34 15.04 24.45 -8.32
CA GLU A 34 13.89 24.15 -9.19
C GLU A 34 13.61 22.65 -9.27
N ALA A 35 14.66 21.83 -9.28
CA ALA A 35 14.53 20.39 -9.42
C ALA A 35 14.12 19.71 -8.09
N ILE A 36 14.58 20.24 -6.95
CA ILE A 36 14.33 19.69 -5.62
C ILE A 36 12.99 20.17 -5.02
N ARG A 37 12.56 21.41 -5.34
CA ARG A 37 11.31 22.02 -4.83
C ARG A 37 10.08 21.09 -4.83
N PRO A 38 9.72 20.40 -5.93
CA PRO A 38 8.53 19.54 -5.93
C PRO A 38 8.64 18.40 -4.91
N ILE A 39 9.84 17.89 -4.64
CA ILE A 39 10.06 16.78 -3.70
C ILE A 39 9.82 17.26 -2.26
N LEU A 40 10.36 18.42 -1.88
CA LEU A 40 10.17 18.99 -0.54
C LEU A 40 8.70 19.36 -0.26
N LEU A 41 7.97 19.81 -1.28
CA LEU A 41 6.54 20.10 -1.13
C LEU A 41 5.72 18.82 -0.91
N ILE A 42 6.03 17.75 -1.65
CA ILE A 42 5.40 16.44 -1.47
C ILE A 42 5.71 15.89 -0.08
N GLU A 43 6.97 15.92 0.34
CA GLU A 43 7.38 15.48 1.68
C GLU A 43 6.54 16.22 2.74
N ARG A 44 6.48 17.55 2.67
CA ARG A 44 5.74 18.35 3.65
C ARG A 44 4.25 17.96 3.73
N GLU A 45 3.63 17.67 2.58
CA GLU A 45 2.25 17.19 2.54
C GLU A 45 2.12 15.79 3.14
N LEU A 46 3.05 14.88 2.83
CA LEU A 46 3.07 13.51 3.34
C LEU A 46 3.36 13.44 4.84
N SER A 47 4.26 14.28 5.36
CA SER A 47 4.56 14.40 6.78
C SER A 47 3.33 14.81 7.61
N GLY A 48 2.39 15.53 7.00
CA GLY A 48 1.10 15.86 7.62
C GLY A 48 0.06 14.71 7.55
N LEU A 49 0.30 13.69 6.72
CA LEU A 49 -0.58 12.54 6.61
C LEU A 49 -0.16 11.48 7.63
N SER A 50 -1.06 11.18 8.57
CA SER A 50 -0.90 10.02 9.45
C SER A 50 -0.89 8.74 8.60
N LEU A 51 0.30 8.29 8.21
CA LEU A 51 0.55 7.05 7.48
C LEU A 51 0.24 5.79 8.29
N ALA A 52 -0.01 5.94 9.60
CA ALA A 52 -0.51 4.84 10.41
C ALA A 52 -1.91 4.46 9.92
N PRO A 53 -2.15 3.19 9.50
CA PRO A 53 -3.50 2.73 9.28
C PRO A 53 -4.28 2.98 10.56
N ALA A 54 -5.40 3.71 10.47
CA ALA A 54 -6.28 3.92 11.60
C ALA A 54 -6.53 2.54 12.25
N ALA A 55 -6.41 2.41 13.57
CA ALA A 55 -6.40 1.10 14.24
C ALA A 55 -7.56 0.16 13.83
N GLY A 56 -8.70 0.71 13.38
CA GLY A 56 -9.84 -0.05 12.85
C GLY A 56 -9.71 -0.54 11.40
N ALA A 57 -8.79 0.00 10.58
CA ALA A 57 -8.58 -0.39 9.19
C ALA A 57 -7.92 -1.77 9.07
N GLN A 58 -6.96 -2.08 9.94
CA GLN A 58 -6.34 -3.40 9.99
C GLN A 58 -7.35 -4.48 10.39
N ALA A 59 -8.09 -4.27 11.48
CA ALA A 59 -9.11 -5.22 11.94
C ALA A 59 -10.22 -5.45 10.88
N ARG A 60 -10.62 -4.41 10.14
CA ARG A 60 -11.56 -4.54 9.03
C ARG A 60 -10.96 -5.34 7.85
N SER A 61 -9.68 -5.15 7.54
CA SER A 61 -9.01 -5.93 6.49
C SER A 61 -8.95 -7.42 6.86
N GLU A 62 -8.58 -7.73 8.10
CA GLU A 62 -8.52 -9.11 8.62
C GLU A 62 -9.88 -9.80 8.58
N THR A 63 -10.94 -9.12 9.02
CA THR A 63 -12.31 -9.68 9.00
C THR A 63 -12.81 -9.93 7.57
N LEU A 64 -12.58 -9.00 6.64
CA LEU A 64 -12.94 -9.17 5.23
C LEU A 64 -12.17 -10.33 4.58
N PHE A 65 -10.88 -10.45 4.87
CA PHE A 65 -10.04 -11.53 4.37
C PHE A 65 -10.51 -12.90 4.88
N LEU A 66 -10.78 -13.02 6.19
CA LEU A 66 -11.26 -14.28 6.79
C LEU A 66 -12.63 -14.68 6.24
N ALA A 67 -13.53 -13.72 6.04
CA ALA A 67 -14.84 -13.97 5.43
C ALA A 67 -14.71 -14.49 3.98
N ALA A 68 -13.82 -13.90 3.19
CA ALA A 68 -13.54 -14.36 1.82
C ALA A 68 -12.95 -15.79 1.82
N ALA A 69 -11.96 -16.07 2.67
CA ALA A 69 -11.37 -17.41 2.78
C ALA A 69 -12.40 -18.47 3.20
N ALA A 70 -13.29 -18.15 4.14
CA ALA A 70 -14.36 -19.04 4.57
C ALA A 70 -15.32 -19.38 3.42
N SER A 71 -15.68 -18.39 2.58
CA SER A 71 -16.54 -18.60 1.41
C SER A 71 -15.89 -19.50 0.35
N MET A 72 -14.58 -19.36 0.11
CA MET A 72 -13.84 -20.21 -0.82
C MET A 72 -13.78 -21.67 -0.33
N LYS A 73 -13.53 -21.86 0.97
CA LYS A 73 -13.53 -23.20 1.59
C LYS A 73 -14.91 -23.87 1.49
N ALA A 74 -15.99 -23.12 1.71
CA ALA A 74 -17.36 -23.63 1.61
C ALA A 74 -17.74 -24.00 0.16
N ALA A 75 -17.27 -23.24 -0.84
CA ALA A 75 -17.48 -23.55 -2.25
C ALA A 75 -16.77 -24.85 -2.66
N ALA A 76 -15.54 -25.08 -2.18
CA ALA A 76 -14.79 -26.30 -2.45
C ALA A 76 -15.39 -27.56 -1.79
N ALA A 77 -16.06 -27.41 -0.64
CA ALA A 77 -16.70 -28.50 0.08
C ALA A 77 -18.07 -28.90 -0.49
N ARG A 78 -18.59 -28.18 -1.48
CA ARG A 78 -19.90 -28.49 -2.07
C ARG A 78 -19.73 -29.71 -2.99
N PRO A 79 -20.31 -30.89 -2.66
CA PRO A 79 -20.22 -32.03 -3.55
C PRO A 79 -20.91 -31.64 -4.85
N ALA A 80 -20.18 -31.72 -5.96
CA ALA A 80 -20.75 -31.54 -7.28
C ALA A 80 -21.89 -32.54 -7.44
N GLY A 81 -23.14 -32.06 -7.34
CA GLY A 81 -24.37 -32.85 -7.47
C GLY A 81 -24.59 -33.41 -8.88
N GLY A 82 -23.52 -33.67 -9.62
CA GLY A 82 -23.49 -34.16 -10.99
C GLY A 82 -22.88 -35.57 -11.14
N LEU A 83 -22.55 -36.27 -10.05
CA LEU A 83 -22.05 -37.66 -10.11
C LEU A 83 -23.11 -38.72 -9.71
N ARG A 84 -24.40 -38.41 -9.86
CA ARG A 84 -25.51 -39.37 -9.62
C ARG A 84 -26.04 -40.07 -10.87
N TRP A 85 -25.46 -39.81 -12.05
CA TRP A 85 -25.89 -40.40 -13.33
C TRP A 85 -25.14 -41.69 -13.71
N TRP A 86 -24.11 -42.11 -12.94
CA TRP A 86 -23.27 -43.29 -13.22
C TRP A 86 -23.42 -44.36 -12.13
N GLN A 87 -24.61 -44.58 -11.58
CA GLN A 87 -24.89 -45.84 -10.89
C GLN A 87 -25.39 -46.86 -11.90
N PRO A 88 -24.51 -47.73 -12.47
CA PRO A 88 -24.99 -48.86 -13.24
C PRO A 88 -25.74 -49.81 -12.31
N LEU A 89 -26.85 -50.33 -12.82
CA LEU A 89 -27.71 -51.35 -12.23
C LEU A 89 -26.88 -52.53 -11.67
N LEU A 90 -26.62 -52.50 -10.36
CA LEU A 90 -26.25 -53.68 -9.57
C LEU A 90 -27.27 -53.84 -8.45
N ALA A 91 -28.49 -54.18 -8.82
CA ALA A 91 -29.44 -54.87 -7.95
C ALA A 91 -30.06 -56.00 -8.78
N VAL A 92 -29.32 -57.09 -8.83
CA VAL A 92 -29.75 -58.42 -9.26
C VAL A 92 -30.83 -58.90 -8.29
N LEU A 93 -31.97 -59.36 -8.83
CA LEU A 93 -32.81 -60.43 -8.26
C LEU A 93 -33.66 -61.06 -9.37
#